data_AF-A0A536Z679-F1
#
_entry.id   AF-A0A536Z679-F1
#
_cell.length_a   1.000
_cell.length_b   1.000
_cell.length_c   1.000
_cell.angle_alpha   90.00
_cell.angle_beta   90.00
_cell.angle_gamma   90.00
#
_symmetry.space_group_name_H-M   'P 1'
#
loop_
_entity.id
_entity.type
_entity.pdbx_description
1 polymer ?
#
loop_
_entity_poly.entity_id
_entity_poly.type
_entity_poly.pdbx_seq_one_letter_code
_entity_poly.pdbx_strand_id
1 'polypeptide(L)'
;MNISMYQASAPRFVNTLKNLSAILDKAQAHAEANKIEPTVLTNCRLFPNMFPMKRQVQIACDTAKGAVARLAGVEVPKHEDTEETFAELKARIAKTVDFIQSIKPAQVDGSEEKNIHLKLG
;
A
#
# COMPACT_ATOMS: atom_id res chain seq x y z
N MET A 1 1.35 26.01 -14.01
CA MET A 1 0.52 24.90 -13.48
C MET A 1 1.02 24.58 -12.10
N ASN A 2 0.19 24.74 -11.07
CA ASN A 2 0.54 24.33 -9.70
C ASN A 2 -0.22 23.03 -9.41
N ILE A 3 0.49 21.97 -9.04
CA ILE A 3 -0.11 20.68 -8.67
C ILE A 3 -0.50 20.79 -7.19
N SER A 4 -1.73 20.43 -6.82
CA SER A 4 -2.15 20.45 -5.41
C SER A 4 -1.52 19.29 -4.63
N MET A 5 -1.38 19.44 -3.30
CA MET A 5 -0.90 18.35 -2.45
C MET A 5 -1.75 17.08 -2.56
N TYR A 6 -3.08 17.22 -2.71
CA TYR A 6 -3.93 16.06 -2.99
C TYR A 6 -3.53 15.39 -4.30
N GLN A 7 -3.41 16.14 -5.40
CA GLN A 7 -3.06 15.60 -6.72
C GLN A 7 -1.68 14.93 -6.75
N ALA A 8 -0.73 15.45 -5.98
CA ALA A 8 0.62 14.88 -5.86
C ALA A 8 0.66 13.57 -5.03
N SER A 9 -0.38 13.28 -4.22
CA SER A 9 -0.36 12.19 -3.23
C SER A 9 -1.43 11.12 -3.49
N ALA A 10 -2.66 11.30 -3.00
CA ALA A 10 -3.71 10.29 -2.97
C ALA A 10 -3.95 9.54 -4.30
N PRO A 11 -4.17 10.20 -5.45
CA PRO A 11 -4.42 9.50 -6.71
C PRO A 11 -3.16 8.78 -7.23
N ARG A 12 -1.96 9.26 -6.89
CA ARG A 12 -0.69 8.59 -7.25
C ARG A 12 -0.50 7.30 -6.46
N PHE A 13 -0.76 7.32 -5.15
CA PHE A 13 -0.74 6.11 -4.33
C PHE A 13 -1.78 5.09 -4.80
N VAL A 14 -3.01 5.51 -5.07
CA VAL A 14 -4.06 4.62 -5.59
C VAL A 14 -3.62 3.96 -6.90
N ASN A 15 -3.06 4.72 -7.83
CA ASN A 15 -2.58 4.18 -9.10
C ASN A 15 -1.48 3.12 -8.90
N THR A 16 -0.47 3.44 -8.08
CA THR A 16 0.64 2.50 -7.82
C THR A 16 0.18 1.23 -7.09
N LEU A 17 -0.75 1.36 -6.14
CA LEU A 17 -1.32 0.20 -5.44
C LEU A 17 -2.16 -0.69 -6.37
N LYS A 18 -2.95 -0.10 -7.29
CA LYS A 18 -3.66 -0.86 -8.33
C LYS A 18 -2.69 -1.60 -9.25
N ASN A 19 -1.57 -0.96 -9.62
CA ASN A 19 -0.52 -1.62 -10.39
C ASN A 19 0.11 -2.78 -9.61
N LEU A 20 0.37 -2.61 -8.31
CA LEU A 20 0.86 -3.68 -7.45
C LEU A 20 -0.11 -4.86 -7.39
N SER A 21 -1.42 -4.60 -7.26
CA SER A 21 -2.46 -5.64 -7.32
C SER A 21 -2.42 -6.43 -8.63
N ALA A 22 -2.27 -5.73 -9.76
CA ALA A 22 -2.12 -6.37 -11.08
C ALA A 22 -0.80 -7.15 -11.24
N ILE A 23 0.28 -6.72 -10.57
CA ILE A 23 1.53 -7.49 -10.51
C ILE A 23 1.33 -8.80 -9.72
N LEU A 24 0.58 -8.75 -8.62
CA LEU A 24 0.25 -9.96 -7.85
C LEU A 24 -0.57 -10.96 -8.66
N ASP A 25 -1.49 -10.49 -9.51
CA ASP A 25 -2.21 -11.37 -10.45
C ASP A 25 -1.27 -12.10 -11.40
N LYS A 26 -0.29 -11.38 -11.95
CA LYS A 26 0.73 -12.00 -12.82
C LYS A 26 1.62 -12.97 -12.06
N ALA A 27 1.99 -12.65 -10.82
CA ALA A 27 2.78 -13.53 -9.97
C ALA A 27 2.03 -14.83 -9.65
N GLN A 28 0.74 -14.74 -9.33
CA GLN A 28 -0.11 -15.91 -9.09
C GLN A 28 -0.24 -16.77 -10.35
N ALA A 29 -0.56 -16.17 -11.50
CA ALA A 29 -0.66 -16.88 -12.78
C ALA A 29 0.68 -17.55 -13.16
N HIS A 30 1.81 -16.89 -12.89
CA HIS A 30 3.13 -17.46 -13.10
C HIS A 30 3.39 -18.68 -12.20
N ALA A 31 3.01 -18.60 -10.92
CA ALA A 31 3.16 -19.72 -9.99
C ALA A 31 2.33 -20.94 -10.45
N GLU A 32 1.07 -20.72 -10.81
CA GLU A 32 0.16 -21.75 -11.32
C GLU A 32 0.70 -22.40 -12.60
N ALA A 33 1.13 -21.60 -13.59
CA ALA A 33 1.67 -22.11 -14.85
C ALA A 33 2.95 -22.95 -14.68
N ASN A 34 3.74 -22.67 -13.64
CA ASN A 34 5.01 -23.36 -13.37
C ASN A 34 4.91 -24.41 -12.25
N LYS A 35 3.70 -24.70 -11.75
CA LYS A 35 3.47 -25.63 -10.62
C LYS A 35 4.28 -25.24 -9.37
N ILE A 36 4.49 -23.95 -9.18
CA ILE A 36 5.10 -23.39 -7.97
C ILE A 36 3.98 -23.17 -6.97
N GLU A 37 4.19 -23.66 -5.75
CA GLU A 37 3.25 -23.39 -4.66
C GLU A 37 3.22 -21.86 -4.40
N PRO A 38 2.04 -21.20 -4.39
CA PRO A 38 1.91 -19.75 -4.27
C PRO A 38 2.67 -19.12 -3.09
N THR A 39 2.71 -19.78 -1.93
CA THR A 39 3.40 -19.25 -0.76
C THR A 39 4.93 -19.22 -0.91
N VAL A 40 5.51 -19.95 -1.87
CA VAL A 40 6.92 -19.80 -2.24
C VAL A 40 7.20 -18.37 -2.70
N LEU A 41 6.33 -17.79 -3.53
CA LEU A 41 6.48 -16.41 -3.99
C LEU A 41 6.16 -15.40 -2.89
N THR A 42 5.10 -15.62 -2.09
CA THR A 42 4.75 -14.68 -1.01
C THR A 42 5.82 -14.62 0.09
N ASN A 43 6.54 -15.72 0.33
CA ASN A 43 7.65 -15.78 1.28
C ASN A 43 9.03 -15.49 0.68
N CYS A 44 9.14 -15.31 -0.64
CA CYS A 44 10.39 -15.00 -1.30
C CYS A 44 10.97 -13.66 -0.82
N ARG A 45 12.29 -13.58 -0.72
CA ARG A 45 13.05 -12.37 -0.35
C ARG A 45 14.26 -12.21 -1.27
N LEU A 46 14.67 -10.96 -1.51
CA LEU A 46 15.82 -10.66 -2.37
C LEU A 46 17.17 -10.95 -1.69
N PHE A 47 17.22 -10.88 -0.36
CA PHE A 47 18.41 -11.17 0.43
C PHE A 47 18.00 -11.76 1.80
N PRO A 48 18.82 -12.61 2.45
CA PRO A 48 18.42 -13.31 3.69
C PRO A 48 17.88 -12.42 4.80
N ASN A 49 18.42 -11.21 4.99
CA ASN A 49 17.98 -10.26 6.03
C ASN A 49 16.89 -9.28 5.59
N MET A 50 16.39 -9.38 4.36
CA MET A 50 15.28 -8.55 3.88
C MET A 50 13.93 -9.18 4.23
N PHE A 51 12.93 -8.31 4.37
CA PHE A 51 11.54 -8.75 4.50
C PHE A 51 11.05 -9.50 3.25
N PRO A 52 10.20 -10.54 3.41
CA PRO A 52 9.61 -11.27 2.30
C PRO A 52 8.59 -10.43 1.53
N MET A 53 8.22 -10.89 0.33
CA MET A 53 7.28 -10.19 -0.57
C MET A 53 5.98 -9.79 0.12
N LYS A 54 5.34 -10.69 0.90
CA LYS A 54 4.11 -10.38 1.64
C LYS A 54 4.26 -9.15 2.55
N ARG A 55 5.39 -9.06 3.25
CA ARG A 55 5.69 -7.94 4.14
C ARG A 55 5.99 -6.66 3.36
N GLN A 56 6.59 -6.75 2.18
CA GLN A 56 6.77 -5.59 1.29
C GLN A 56 5.43 -5.01 0.83
N VAL A 57 4.46 -5.87 0.47
CA VAL A 57 3.09 -5.42 0.13
C VAL A 57 2.42 -4.76 1.34
N GLN A 58 2.59 -5.33 2.54
CA GLN A 58 2.05 -4.73 3.76
C GLN A 58 2.63 -3.32 3.99
N ILE A 59 3.96 -3.18 3.95
CA ILE A 59 4.64 -1.90 4.11
C ILE A 59 4.17 -0.90 3.05
N ALA A 60 4.05 -1.31 1.77
CA ALA A 60 3.58 -0.44 0.70
C ALA A 60 2.19 0.16 0.99
N CYS A 61 1.23 -0.65 1.47
CA CYS A 61 -0.09 -0.12 1.79
C CYS A 61 -0.08 0.73 3.08
N ASP A 62 0.77 0.39 4.07
CA ASP A 62 0.89 1.17 5.32
C ASP A 62 1.51 2.54 5.09
N THR A 63 2.53 2.61 4.22
CA THR A 63 3.12 3.87 3.77
C THR A 63 2.07 4.73 3.06
N ALA A 64 1.32 4.15 2.12
CA ALA A 64 0.32 4.89 1.36
C ALA A 64 -0.82 5.41 2.24
N LYS A 65 -1.48 4.54 3.04
CA LYS A 65 -2.57 4.96 3.92
C LYS A 65 -2.10 5.93 4.99
N GLY A 66 -0.92 5.68 5.56
CA GLY A 66 -0.35 6.51 6.62
C GLY A 66 0.06 7.89 6.12
N ALA A 67 0.58 8.01 4.90
CA ALA A 67 0.89 9.31 4.31
C ALA A 67 -0.39 10.14 4.12
N VAL A 68 -1.40 9.58 3.45
CA VAL A 68 -2.65 10.29 3.16
C VAL A 68 -3.40 10.64 4.44
N ALA A 69 -3.49 9.73 5.41
CA ALA A 69 -4.17 9.97 6.68
C ALA A 69 -3.53 11.13 7.47
N ARG A 70 -2.19 11.17 7.55
CA ARG A 70 -1.46 12.22 8.28
C ARG A 70 -1.62 13.59 7.63
N LEU A 71 -1.55 13.66 6.30
CA LEU A 71 -1.83 14.90 5.56
C LEU A 71 -3.26 15.36 5.82
N ALA A 72 -4.22 14.44 5.70
CA ALA A 72 -5.64 14.68 5.96
C ALA A 72 -5.98 14.99 7.43
N GLY A 73 -5.05 14.77 8.36
CA GLY A 73 -5.27 14.98 9.80
C GLY A 73 -6.26 13.99 10.42
N VAL A 74 -6.40 12.79 9.83
CA VAL A 74 -7.26 11.72 10.34
C VAL A 74 -6.42 10.61 10.97
N GLU A 75 -7.07 9.78 11.79
CA GLU A 75 -6.42 8.59 12.36
C GLU A 75 -6.02 7.60 11.26
N VAL A 76 -4.85 6.97 11.41
CA VAL A 76 -4.37 5.95 10.48
C VAL A 76 -5.09 4.63 10.76
N PRO A 77 -5.86 4.05 9.82
CA PRO A 77 -6.53 2.78 10.06
C PRO A 77 -5.54 1.65 10.33
N LYS A 78 -5.75 0.93 11.44
CA LYS A 78 -4.93 -0.25 11.77
C LYS A 78 -5.36 -1.43 10.90
N HIS A 79 -4.40 -2.05 10.22
CA HIS A 79 -4.58 -3.33 9.53
C HIS A 79 -3.65 -4.33 10.23
N GLU A 80 -4.15 -5.50 10.59
CA GLU A 80 -3.32 -6.57 11.15
C GLU A 80 -2.51 -7.22 10.02
N ASP A 81 -1.25 -7.55 10.27
CA ASP A 81 -0.32 -8.08 9.28
C ASP A 81 -0.40 -9.62 9.20
N THR A 82 -1.61 -10.14 8.99
CA THR A 82 -1.90 -11.59 9.02
C THR A 82 -2.02 -12.22 7.63
N GLU A 83 -1.81 -11.46 6.56
CA GLU A 83 -2.00 -11.95 5.20
C GLU A 83 -0.87 -12.90 4.77
N GLU A 84 -1.25 -14.05 4.20
CA GLU A 84 -0.32 -15.10 3.77
C GLU A 84 -0.43 -15.39 2.26
N THR A 85 -1.62 -15.22 1.70
CA THR A 85 -1.97 -15.57 0.32
C THR A 85 -2.05 -14.35 -0.60
N PHE A 86 -1.95 -14.57 -1.92
CA PHE A 86 -2.17 -13.50 -2.91
C PHE A 86 -3.55 -12.84 -2.76
N ALA A 87 -4.59 -13.63 -2.49
CA ALA A 87 -5.95 -13.12 -2.32
C ALA A 87 -6.06 -12.16 -1.13
N GLU A 88 -5.48 -12.53 0.03
CA GLU A 88 -5.47 -11.68 1.22
C GLU A 88 -4.64 -10.40 1.00
N LEU A 89 -3.48 -10.51 0.35
CA LEU A 89 -2.65 -9.35 0.00
C LEU A 89 -3.38 -8.39 -0.94
N LYS A 90 -4.10 -8.90 -1.94
CA LYS A 90 -4.94 -8.08 -2.82
C LYS A 90 -6.12 -7.45 -2.08
N ALA A 91 -6.74 -8.18 -1.15
CA ALA A 91 -7.82 -7.64 -0.31
C ALA A 91 -7.31 -6.48 0.57
N ARG A 92 -6.09 -6.61 1.13
CA ARG A 92 -5.43 -5.52 1.86
C ARG A 92 -5.20 -4.29 0.97
N ILE A 93 -4.71 -4.50 -0.25
CA ILE A 93 -4.53 -3.41 -1.22
C ILE A 93 -5.86 -2.71 -1.51
N ALA A 94 -6.92 -3.47 -1.78
CA ALA A 94 -8.25 -2.93 -2.07
C ALA A 94 -8.77 -2.09 -0.88
N LYS A 95 -8.71 -2.64 0.34
CA LYS A 95 -9.10 -1.92 1.57
C LYS A 95 -8.32 -0.60 1.75
N THR A 96 -7.02 -0.60 1.45
CA THR A 96 -6.21 0.62 1.51
C THR A 96 -6.60 1.62 0.42
N VAL A 97 -6.86 1.16 -0.81
CA VAL A 97 -7.34 2.02 -1.90
C VAL A 97 -8.67 2.67 -1.53
N ASP A 98 -9.62 1.90 -1.01
CA ASP A 98 -10.94 2.40 -0.59
C ASP A 98 -10.81 3.48 0.49
N PHE A 99 -9.95 3.25 1.49
CA PHE A 99 -9.64 4.26 2.49
C PHE A 99 -9.08 5.54 1.87
N ILE A 100 -8.05 5.44 1.01
CA ILE A 100 -7.44 6.63 0.39
C ILE A 100 -8.47 7.38 -0.47
N GLN A 101 -9.34 6.67 -1.19
CA GLN A 101 -10.36 7.29 -2.03
C GLN A 101 -11.49 7.97 -1.23
N SER A 102 -11.68 7.59 0.04
CA SER A 102 -12.63 8.28 0.93
C SER A 102 -12.17 9.66 1.38
N ILE A 103 -10.87 9.98 1.23
CA ILE A 103 -10.29 11.27 1.62
C ILE A 103 -10.55 12.32 0.54
N LYS A 104 -11.13 13.44 0.96
CA LYS A 104 -11.48 14.56 0.07
C LYS A 104 -10.26 15.48 -0.15
N PRO A 105 -10.13 16.12 -1.32
CA PRO A 105 -9.07 17.09 -1.59
C PRO A 105 -8.94 18.18 -0.52
N ALA A 106 -10.07 18.74 -0.07
CA ALA A 106 -10.12 19.77 0.98
C ALA A 106 -9.55 19.35 2.35
N GLN A 107 -9.33 18.04 2.58
CA GLN A 107 -8.67 17.57 3.80
C GLN A 107 -7.14 17.60 3.67
N VAL A 108 -6.62 17.56 2.45
CA VAL A 108 -5.19 17.40 2.15
C VAL A 108 -4.57 18.68 1.60
N ASP A 109 -5.29 19.42 0.76
CA ASP A 109 -4.79 20.67 0.19
C ASP A 109 -4.56 21.71 1.32
N GLY A 110 -3.45 22.45 1.26
CA GLY A 110 -3.02 23.33 2.36
C GLY A 110 -2.11 22.66 3.39
N SER A 111 -1.76 21.38 3.21
CA SER A 111 -0.85 20.65 4.11
C SER A 111 0.64 20.85 3.80
N GLU A 112 1.01 21.71 2.86
CA GLU A 112 2.39 21.88 2.37
C GLU A 112 3.39 22.20 3.49
N GLU A 113 2.96 23.01 4.47
CA GLU A 113 3.78 23.45 5.60
C GLU A 113 3.44 22.71 6.90
N LYS A 114 2.62 21.65 6.83
CA LYS A 114 2.15 20.93 8.01
C LYS A 114 3.28 20.09 8.62
N ASN A 115 3.61 20.36 9.88
CA ASN A 115 4.54 19.52 10.63
C ASN A 115 3.93 18.14 10.93
N ILE A 116 4.59 17.08 10.47
CA ILE A 116 4.19 15.69 10.73
C ILE A 116 5.20 15.04 11.69
N HIS A 117 4.74 14.73 12.90
CA HIS A 117 5.55 13.99 13.87
C HIS A 117 5.31 12.48 13.72
N LEU A 118 6.37 11.75 13.37
CA LEU A 118 6.35 10.30 13.28
C LEU A 118 6.99 9.72 14.53
N LYS A 119 6.27 8.84 15.24
CA LYS A 119 6.87 7.99 16.26
C LYS A 119 7.42 6.74 15.58
N LEU A 120 8.74 6.61 15.58
CA LEU A 120 9.44 5.40 15.18
C LEU A 120 9.61 4.52 16.42
N GLY A 121 9.20 3.26 16.33
CA GLY A 121 9.29 2.25 17.37
C GLY A 121 9.28 0.87 16.75
#